data_AF-A0A212AIN6-F1
#
_entry.id   AF-A0A212AIN6-F1
#
_cell.length_a   1.000
_cell.length_b   1.000
_cell.length_c   1.000
_cell.angle_alpha   90.00
_cell.angle_beta   90.00
_cell.angle_gamma   90.00
#
_symmetry.space_group_name_H-M   'P 1'
#
loop_
_entity.id
_entity.type
_entity.pdbx_description
1 polymer ?
#
loop_
_entity_poly.entity_id
_entity_poly.type
_entity_poly.pdbx_seq_one_letter_code
_entity_poly.pdbx_strand_id
1 'polypeptide(L)'
;MTHAAELTHSALIDPEGCVLRSWPTDAPPDPMPEGEVVAISPWYNPEVARWDGEQWIIRQPCEINAVPTGAEVIAPEGTEIEVWDLEADFLLATLSPSEADDYLVSIELTDPGRYVIVVLPPAPWLRSRLTVEII
;
A
#
# COMPACT_ATOMS: atom_id res chain seq x y z
N MET A 1 33.15 23.80 -11.23
CA MET A 1 31.74 23.54 -10.89
C MET A 1 31.76 22.56 -9.74
N THR A 2 31.45 23.06 -8.55
CA THR A 2 31.62 22.36 -7.29
C THR A 2 30.53 21.30 -7.18
N HIS A 3 30.95 20.03 -7.02
CA HIS A 3 30.09 18.88 -6.78
C HIS A 3 29.14 19.21 -5.63
N ALA A 4 27.84 19.28 -5.92
CA ALA A 4 26.83 19.30 -4.88
C ALA A 4 26.85 17.93 -4.20
N ALA A 5 27.58 17.82 -3.09
CA ALA A 5 27.32 16.77 -2.12
C ALA A 5 26.02 17.17 -1.39
N GLU A 6 24.89 17.03 -2.09
CA GLU A 6 23.58 17.12 -1.44
C GLU A 6 23.39 15.84 -0.63
N LEU A 7 22.98 15.99 0.62
CA LEU A 7 22.79 14.90 1.55
C LEU A 7 21.66 13.97 1.07
N THR A 8 21.98 13.03 0.19
CA THR A 8 21.05 12.12 -0.45
C THR A 8 20.78 10.95 0.47
N HIS A 9 19.60 10.96 1.09
CA HIS A 9 19.07 9.75 1.71
C HIS A 9 19.07 8.65 0.64
N SER A 10 19.31 7.40 1.03
CA SER A 10 19.34 6.27 0.09
C SER A 10 18.30 5.24 0.49
N ALA A 11 17.79 4.50 -0.49
CA ALA A 11 16.89 3.39 -0.27
C ALA A 11 17.32 2.15 -1.04
N LEU A 12 17.20 0.98 -0.39
CA LEU A 12 17.20 -0.32 -1.05
C LEU A 12 15.78 -0.59 -1.55
N ILE A 13 15.66 -0.93 -2.82
CA ILE A 13 14.38 -1.30 -3.44
C ILE A 13 14.34 -2.78 -3.83
N ASP A 14 13.13 -3.35 -3.85
CA ASP A 14 12.86 -4.66 -4.43
C ASP A 14 12.76 -4.58 -5.98
N PRO A 15 12.61 -5.71 -6.70
CA PRO A 15 12.48 -5.72 -8.15
C PRO A 15 11.29 -4.94 -8.71
N GLU A 16 10.29 -4.62 -7.88
CA GLU A 16 9.12 -3.82 -8.27
C GLU A 16 9.30 -2.33 -7.95
N GLY A 17 10.43 -1.97 -7.33
CA GLY A 17 10.82 -0.61 -6.98
C GLY A 17 10.25 -0.11 -5.65
N CYS A 18 9.73 -1.01 -4.81
CA CYS A 18 9.25 -0.66 -3.48
C CYS A 18 10.42 -0.63 -2.48
N VAL A 19 10.37 0.33 -1.55
CA VAL A 19 11.44 0.52 -0.57
C VAL A 19 11.39 -0.55 0.51
N LEU A 20 12.46 -1.35 0.57
CA LEU A 20 12.70 -2.35 1.61
C LEU A 20 13.36 -1.73 2.84
N ARG A 21 14.26 -0.77 2.63
CA ARG A 21 14.99 -0.08 3.70
C ARG A 21 15.48 1.28 3.24
N SER A 22 15.48 2.26 4.13
CA SER A 22 16.06 3.58 3.87
C SER A 22 17.11 3.98 4.92
N TRP A 23 18.01 4.87 4.53
CA TRP A 23 19.08 5.38 5.39
C TRP A 23 19.10 6.91 5.39
N PRO A 24 19.07 7.55 6.57
CA PRO A 24 18.97 8.99 6.70
C PRO A 24 20.32 9.74 6.60
N THR A 25 21.31 9.21 5.86
CA THR A 25 22.68 9.75 5.86
C THR A 25 23.37 9.67 4.48
N ASP A 26 24.32 10.57 4.26
CA ASP A 26 25.11 10.73 3.01
C ASP A 26 25.94 9.52 2.61
N ALA A 27 26.14 8.60 3.55
CA ALA A 27 26.77 7.32 3.31
C ALA A 27 25.74 6.22 3.60
N PRO A 28 25.32 5.44 2.60
CA PRO A 28 24.61 4.20 2.84
C PRO A 28 25.56 3.17 3.52
N PRO A 29 25.05 2.13 4.19
CA PRO A 29 25.89 1.20 4.96
C PRO A 29 26.85 0.40 4.07
N ASP A 30 28.07 0.16 4.56
CA ASP A 30 29.09 -0.68 3.90
C ASP A 30 29.33 -1.97 4.73
N PRO A 31 29.18 -3.19 4.16
CA PRO A 31 28.77 -3.48 2.78
C PRO A 31 27.29 -3.15 2.51
N MET A 32 27.02 -2.73 1.27
CA MET A 32 25.67 -2.53 0.78
C MET A 32 24.91 -3.85 0.72
N PRO A 33 23.63 -3.90 1.14
CA PRO A 33 22.79 -5.08 0.93
C PRO A 33 22.56 -5.34 -0.56
N GLU A 34 22.24 -6.59 -0.91
CA GLU A 34 21.88 -6.98 -2.28
C GLU A 34 20.54 -6.34 -2.71
N GLY A 35 20.48 -5.84 -3.94
CA GLY A 35 19.33 -5.14 -4.53
C GLY A 35 19.75 -3.81 -5.16
N GLU A 36 18.81 -3.12 -5.80
CA GLU A 36 19.07 -1.80 -6.37
C GLU A 36 19.01 -0.73 -5.27
N VAL A 37 19.96 0.20 -5.30
CA VAL A 37 20.04 1.28 -4.31
C VAL A 37 19.93 2.61 -5.03
N VAL A 38 18.97 3.41 -4.58
CA VAL A 38 18.57 4.66 -5.23
C VAL A 38 18.58 5.81 -4.25
N ALA A 39 18.86 7.02 -4.76
CA ALA A 39 18.75 8.24 -3.97
C ALA A 39 17.28 8.60 -3.73
N ILE A 40 16.97 9.06 -2.52
CA ILE A 40 15.65 9.51 -2.10
C ILE A 40 15.71 10.88 -1.43
N SER A 41 14.56 11.57 -1.47
CA SER A 41 14.35 12.76 -0.67
C SER A 41 14.30 12.41 0.83
N PRO A 42 14.79 13.28 1.74
CA PRO A 42 14.53 13.13 3.18
C PRO A 42 13.04 13.13 3.54
N TRP A 43 12.19 13.68 2.66
CA TRP A 43 10.74 13.72 2.83
C TRP A 43 10.01 12.60 2.10
N TYR A 44 10.76 11.63 1.55
CA TYR A 44 10.17 10.50 0.84
C TYR A 44 9.34 9.63 1.78
N ASN A 45 8.11 9.34 1.37
CA ASN A 45 7.24 8.39 2.04
C ASN A 45 7.19 7.08 1.22
N PRO A 46 7.74 5.96 1.76
CA PRO A 46 7.77 4.67 1.06
C PRO A 46 6.40 4.06 0.82
N GLU A 47 5.39 4.49 1.56
CA GLU A 47 4.04 3.96 1.41
C GLU A 47 3.39 4.44 0.12
N VAL A 48 3.72 5.65 -0.37
CA VAL A 48 2.97 6.34 -1.44
C VAL A 48 3.63 6.36 -2.82
N ALA A 49 4.93 6.09 -2.91
CA ALA A 49 5.67 6.17 -4.15
C ALA A 49 6.66 5.01 -4.31
N ARG A 50 6.96 4.63 -5.55
CA ARG A 50 7.94 3.58 -5.91
C ARG A 50 8.91 4.09 -6.97
N TRP A 51 10.06 3.45 -7.08
CA TRP A 51 10.99 3.68 -8.18
C TRP A 51 10.55 2.86 -9.40
N ASP A 52 10.56 3.44 -10.60
CA ASP A 52 10.23 2.69 -11.83
C ASP A 52 11.47 2.28 -12.65
N GLY A 53 12.67 2.61 -12.18
CA GLY A 53 13.94 2.46 -12.89
C GLY A 53 14.55 3.80 -13.34
N GLU A 54 13.73 4.85 -13.46
CA GLU A 54 14.16 6.18 -13.92
C GLU A 54 13.76 7.31 -12.98
N GLN A 55 12.57 7.21 -12.36
CA GLN A 55 12.02 8.22 -11.48
C GLN A 55 11.13 7.62 -10.39
N TRP A 56 10.85 8.44 -9.36
CA TRP A 56 9.85 8.12 -8.36
C TRP A 56 8.45 8.39 -8.92
N ILE A 57 7.60 7.36 -8.94
CA ILE A 57 6.22 7.45 -9.37
C ILE A 57 5.26 7.15 -8.22
N ILE A 58 4.06 7.74 -8.27
CA ILE A 58 3.02 7.51 -7.27
C ILE A 58 2.43 6.10 -7.46
N ARG A 59 2.27 5.39 -6.35
CA ARG A 59 1.63 4.07 -6.32
C ARG A 59 0.13 4.23 -6.57
N GLN A 60 -0.46 3.28 -7.29
CA GLN A 60 -1.88 3.34 -7.63
C GLN A 60 -2.73 2.84 -6.45
N PRO A 61 -3.82 3.53 -6.09
CA PRO A 61 -4.79 3.03 -5.14
C PRO A 61 -5.73 2.01 -5.78
N CYS A 62 -6.22 1.06 -4.98
CA CYS A 62 -7.39 0.27 -5.34
C CYS A 62 -8.66 1.14 -5.28
N GLU A 63 -9.68 0.81 -6.06
CA GLU A 63 -10.99 1.45 -5.94
C GLU A 63 -11.76 0.82 -4.78
N ILE A 64 -12.25 1.66 -3.86
CA ILE A 64 -13.03 1.24 -2.70
C ILE A 64 -14.19 2.20 -2.55
N ASN A 65 -15.41 1.69 -2.69
CA ASN A 65 -16.63 2.47 -2.65
C ASN A 65 -17.51 2.00 -1.49
N ALA A 66 -17.89 2.92 -0.60
CA ALA A 66 -18.94 2.63 0.38
C ALA A 66 -20.29 2.51 -0.33
N VAL A 67 -21.05 1.48 0.03
CA VAL A 67 -22.45 1.30 -0.38
C VAL A 67 -23.33 1.21 0.87
N PRO A 68 -24.66 1.44 0.80
CA PRO A 68 -25.51 1.49 1.99
C PRO A 68 -25.44 0.25 2.89
N THR A 69 -25.12 -0.91 2.34
CA THR A 69 -25.05 -2.20 3.04
C THR A 69 -23.61 -2.68 3.25
N GLY A 70 -22.58 -1.86 2.96
CA GLY A 70 -21.18 -2.27 3.10
C GLY A 70 -20.24 -1.56 2.14
N ALA A 71 -19.52 -2.30 1.32
CA ALA A 71 -18.62 -1.72 0.32
C ALA A 71 -18.40 -2.59 -0.91
N GLU A 72 -17.91 -1.97 -1.96
CA GLU A 72 -17.40 -2.62 -3.16
C GLU A 72 -15.92 -2.28 -3.34
N VAL A 73 -15.10 -3.29 -3.62
CA VAL A 73 -13.65 -3.14 -3.80
C VAL A 73 -13.25 -3.70 -5.15
N ILE A 74 -12.54 -2.91 -5.96
CA ILE A 74 -11.88 -3.39 -7.18
C ILE A 74 -10.37 -3.29 -6.96
N ALA A 75 -9.71 -4.44 -6.95
CA ALA A 75 -8.29 -4.55 -6.61
C ALA A 75 -7.63 -5.71 -7.37
N PRO A 76 -6.32 -5.62 -7.70
CA PRO A 76 -5.63 -6.64 -8.48
C PRO A 76 -5.59 -8.01 -7.79
N GLU A 77 -5.32 -9.06 -8.57
CA GLU A 77 -5.02 -10.39 -8.03
C GLU A 77 -3.92 -10.34 -6.97
N GLY A 78 -4.03 -11.21 -5.95
CA GLY A 78 -3.11 -11.26 -4.82
C GLY A 78 -3.40 -10.22 -3.73
N THR A 79 -4.44 -9.40 -3.90
CA THR A 79 -4.93 -8.51 -2.84
C THR A 79 -5.62 -9.31 -1.74
N GLU A 80 -5.29 -8.97 -0.49
CA GLU A 80 -6.00 -9.41 0.69
C GLU A 80 -6.90 -8.28 1.21
N ILE A 81 -8.17 -8.57 1.42
CA ILE A 81 -9.16 -7.60 1.94
C ILE A 81 -9.65 -8.11 3.29
N GLU A 82 -9.33 -7.38 4.34
CA GLU A 82 -9.78 -7.69 5.69
C GLU A 82 -11.00 -6.84 6.05
N VAL A 83 -12.01 -7.46 6.63
CA VAL A 83 -13.23 -6.81 7.11
C VAL A 83 -13.27 -6.95 8.62
N TRP A 84 -13.27 -5.82 9.32
CA TRP A 84 -13.20 -5.73 10.78
C TRP A 84 -14.47 -5.10 11.34
N ASP A 85 -15.01 -5.69 12.41
CA ASP A 85 -15.96 -5.02 13.30
C ASP A 85 -15.18 -4.19 14.31
N LEU A 86 -15.35 -2.86 14.29
CA LEU A 86 -14.64 -1.96 15.19
C LEU A 86 -15.23 -1.92 16.60
N GLU A 87 -16.51 -2.24 16.77
CA GLU A 87 -17.14 -2.21 18.08
C GLU A 87 -16.73 -3.41 18.91
N ALA A 88 -16.69 -4.57 18.25
CA ALA A 88 -16.31 -5.83 18.87
C ALA A 88 -14.80 -6.16 18.73
N ASP A 89 -14.04 -5.34 18.01
CA ASP A 89 -12.58 -5.44 17.81
C ASP A 89 -12.14 -6.82 17.30
N PHE A 90 -12.82 -7.32 16.26
CA PHE A 90 -12.51 -8.63 15.67
C PHE A 90 -12.62 -8.65 14.14
N LEU A 91 -11.79 -9.50 13.53
CA LEU A 91 -11.79 -9.77 12.10
C LEU A 91 -13.00 -10.65 11.74
N LEU A 92 -13.90 -10.11 10.93
CA LEU A 92 -15.07 -10.82 10.42
C LEU A 92 -14.70 -11.78 9.29
N ALA A 93 -13.91 -11.28 8.33
CA ALA A 93 -13.59 -12.02 7.12
C ALA A 93 -12.29 -11.52 6.47
N THR A 94 -11.63 -12.44 5.77
CA THR A 94 -10.58 -12.15 4.80
C THR A 94 -11.07 -12.58 3.43
N LEU A 95 -11.02 -11.68 2.46
CA LEU A 95 -11.49 -11.86 1.09
C LEU A 95 -10.35 -11.60 0.10
N SER A 96 -10.46 -12.15 -1.10
CA SER A 96 -9.50 -11.92 -2.18
C SER A 96 -10.23 -11.72 -3.50
N PRO A 97 -9.85 -10.71 -4.31
CA PRO A 97 -10.38 -10.55 -5.66
C PRO A 97 -10.09 -11.77 -6.54
N SER A 98 -11.00 -12.05 -7.47
CA SER A 98 -10.87 -13.13 -8.42
C SER A 98 -11.08 -12.62 -9.85
N GLU A 99 -10.34 -13.17 -10.82
CA GLU A 99 -10.54 -12.83 -12.24
C GLU A 99 -11.96 -13.19 -12.72
N ALA A 100 -12.56 -14.24 -12.15
CA ALA A 100 -13.90 -14.68 -12.52
C ALA A 100 -14.99 -13.66 -12.20
N ASP A 101 -14.71 -12.73 -11.28
CA ASP A 101 -15.60 -11.67 -10.83
C ASP A 101 -15.10 -10.29 -11.28
N ASP A 102 -14.32 -10.22 -12.36
CA ASP A 102 -13.71 -8.98 -12.88
C ASP A 102 -12.93 -8.21 -11.80
N TYR A 103 -12.32 -8.94 -10.84
CA TYR A 103 -11.60 -8.40 -9.69
C TYR A 103 -12.44 -7.55 -8.71
N LEU A 104 -13.76 -7.63 -8.81
CA LEU A 104 -14.71 -6.98 -7.91
C LEU A 104 -14.99 -7.87 -6.69
N VAL A 105 -14.95 -7.27 -5.51
CA VAL A 105 -15.36 -7.90 -4.24
C VAL A 105 -16.47 -7.06 -3.61
N SER A 106 -17.67 -7.64 -3.53
CA SER A 106 -18.81 -7.05 -2.82
C SER A 106 -18.83 -7.52 -1.37
N ILE A 107 -18.86 -6.56 -0.44
CA ILE A 107 -18.87 -6.80 1.01
C ILE A 107 -20.23 -6.36 1.54
N GLU A 108 -20.98 -7.33 2.08
CA GLU A 108 -22.29 -7.10 2.69
C GLU A 108 -22.17 -7.18 4.21
N LEU A 109 -22.65 -6.13 4.89
CA LEU A 109 -22.65 -5.94 6.33
C LEU A 109 -24.10 -5.76 6.77
N THR A 110 -24.65 -6.78 7.42
CA THR A 110 -26.08 -6.85 7.74
C THR A 110 -26.45 -6.25 9.09
N ASP A 111 -25.50 -6.17 10.01
CA ASP A 111 -25.74 -5.68 11.35
C ASP A 111 -25.42 -4.17 11.44
N PRO A 112 -26.25 -3.37 12.14
CA PRO A 112 -25.90 -1.99 12.46
C PRO A 112 -24.61 -1.95 13.29
N GLY A 113 -23.72 -1.05 12.95
CA GLY A 113 -22.41 -0.98 13.59
C GLY A 113 -21.39 -0.23 12.76
N ARG A 114 -20.15 -0.20 13.26
CA ARG A 114 -19.03 0.46 12.61
C ARG A 114 -17.99 -0.56 12.20
N TYR A 115 -17.63 -0.54 10.92
CA TYR A 115 -16.73 -1.50 10.31
C TYR A 115 -15.54 -0.82 9.64
N VAL A 116 -14.42 -1.53 9.56
CA VAL A 116 -13.24 -1.12 8.80
C VAL A 116 -12.90 -2.18 7.77
N ILE A 117 -12.71 -1.72 6.55
CA ILE A 117 -12.27 -2.53 5.42
C ILE A 117 -10.83 -2.12 5.11
N VAL A 118 -9.89 -3.04 5.31
CA VAL A 118 -8.48 -2.85 5.02
C VAL A 118 -8.15 -3.59 3.74
N VAL A 119 -7.61 -2.87 2.76
CA VAL A 119 -7.21 -3.44 1.47
C VAL A 119 -5.69 -3.48 1.42
N LEU A 120 -5.15 -4.69 1.33
CA LEU A 120 -3.73 -5.02 1.35
C LEU A 120 -3.34 -5.61 -0.01
N PRO A 121 -3.18 -4.77 -1.04
CA PRO A 121 -2.77 -5.25 -2.35
C PRO A 121 -1.28 -5.59 -2.37
N PRO A 122 -0.83 -6.42 -3.32
CA PRO A 122 0.59 -6.63 -3.54
C PRO A 122 1.24 -5.31 -3.95
N ALA A 123 2.57 -5.22 -3.78
CA ALA A 123 3.31 -4.21 -4.48
C ALA A 123 3.02 -4.31 -6.00
N PRO A 124 2.98 -3.18 -6.73
CA PRO A 124 3.27 -1.81 -6.32
C PRO A 124 2.07 -1.00 -5.77
N TRP A 125 0.94 -1.59 -5.40
CA TRP A 125 -0.31 -0.85 -5.10
C TRP A 125 -0.39 -0.27 -3.70
N LEU A 126 -1.13 0.82 -3.51
CA LEU A 126 -1.33 1.44 -2.20
C LEU A 126 -2.23 0.59 -1.31
N ARG A 127 -1.79 0.39 -0.08
CA ARG A 127 -2.68 -0.06 0.99
C ARG A 127 -3.69 1.03 1.28
N SER A 128 -4.92 0.61 1.47
CA SER A 128 -6.04 1.52 1.66
C SER A 128 -6.92 1.04 2.80
N ARG A 129 -7.66 1.99 3.40
CA ARG A 129 -8.65 1.67 4.43
C ARG A 129 -9.91 2.48 4.21
N LEU A 130 -11.06 1.87 4.45
CA LEU A 130 -12.36 2.54 4.44
C LEU A 130 -13.09 2.21 5.75
N THR A 131 -13.66 3.23 6.39
CA THR A 131 -14.58 3.04 7.51
C THR A 131 -16.01 3.16 6.99
N VAL A 132 -16.85 2.16 7.30
CA VAL A 132 -18.27 2.12 6.94
C VAL A 132 -19.10 2.08 8.22
N GLU A 133 -20.18 2.85 8.26
CA GLU A 133 -21.16 2.83 9.35
C GLU A 133 -22.51 2.38 8.80
N ILE A 134 -23.08 1.33 9.40
CA ILE A 134 -24.41 0.79 9.08
C ILE A 134 -25.35 1.24 10.20
N ILE A 135 -26.46 1.88 9.83
CA ILE A 135 -27.44 2.51 10.75
C ILE A 135 -28.75 1.74 10.75
#